data_AF-A0A1Y2NQY6-F1
#
_entry.id   AF-A0A1Y2NQY6-F1
#
_cell.length_a   1.000
_cell.length_b   1.000
_cell.length_c   1.000
_cell.angle_alpha   90.00
_cell.angle_beta   90.00
_cell.angle_gamma   90.00
#
_symmetry.space_group_name_H-M   'P 1'
#
loop_
_entity.id
_entity.type
_entity.pdbx_description
1 polymer ?
#
loop_
_entity_poly.entity_id
_entity_poly.type
_entity_poly.pdbx_seq_one_letter_code
_entity_poly.pdbx_strand_id
1 'polypeptide(L)'
;MAASAGGGAARTGDAEGTGRRTGPGTAPPADRSPADRAVAPRTAAIRATAVRSAAARTAIRSAVVWAVAVAALAGCGAGGVLEGLGGKAGWGRDEAISVAPHDGARDVPPDGRLEVRVPEGRLESVRVRGARDAEAAEVPGTVAPDGRSWRPRPGTRLALAARYAVDAVAVDGNGRRTVRRTEFATRVPDRRFVAYFAPEDRATVGTGMIVTFRFNRPVRDRAAVERAIRVTADPPVEVAGHWFGAERLDVRPARYWRPGTRVTVELRLRDVEAAPGVYGVQRLTTRFTVGRSQVSRVDAAAHTMEVRRDGRLLATVPITAGAPKTTTYNGRMVVTELHEVTRMNGATVGFTDADGKSEYDIKDVPHAMRLTESGTFLHGNYWAERSVFGASNVSHGCVGLRDVKGGSADSPAGWFFDRTLVGDVVEVVNSRDRTVAAGNGLSGWNMSWARWKAGSALR
;
A
#
# COMPACT_ATOMS: atom_id res chain seq x y z
N MET A 1 9.72 35.77 80.90
CA MET A 1 8.74 35.87 79.80
C MET A 1 8.50 37.35 79.56
N ALA A 2 8.54 37.83 78.32
CA ALA A 2 8.42 39.25 77.99
C ALA A 2 7.76 39.43 76.62
N ALA A 3 7.15 40.60 76.38
CA ALA A 3 6.37 40.87 75.18
C ALA A 3 6.57 42.31 74.67
N SER A 4 6.46 42.45 73.34
CA SER A 4 5.96 43.63 72.59
C SER A 4 6.65 45.01 72.69
N ALA A 5 6.51 45.74 71.57
CA ALA A 5 6.76 47.18 71.36
C ALA A 5 8.23 47.67 71.31
N GLY A 6 8.56 48.71 70.53
CA GLY A 6 7.79 49.32 69.44
C GLY A 6 8.05 50.82 69.18
N GLY A 7 8.11 51.20 67.89
CA GLY A 7 7.96 52.59 67.43
C GLY A 7 9.21 53.49 67.47
N GLY A 8 9.32 54.40 66.50
CA GLY A 8 10.36 55.45 66.43
C GLY A 8 10.56 55.95 64.99
N ALA A 9 10.47 57.26 64.74
CA ALA A 9 10.55 57.85 63.39
C ALA A 9 10.93 59.35 63.40
N ALA A 10 11.26 59.86 62.19
CA ALA A 10 11.08 61.24 61.69
C ALA A 10 12.31 62.19 61.49
N ARG A 11 12.55 62.55 60.21
CA ARG A 11 13.02 63.87 59.66
C ARG A 11 14.49 64.27 59.97
N THR A 12 15.17 65.18 59.26
CA THR A 12 14.93 66.05 58.04
C THR A 12 15.97 65.73 56.94
N GLY A 13 16.05 66.33 55.73
CA GLY A 13 15.18 67.29 55.00
C GLY A 13 16.00 68.32 54.17
N ASP A 14 15.48 68.70 52.97
CA ASP A 14 15.83 69.87 52.12
C ASP A 14 17.26 69.96 51.51
N ALA A 15 17.59 70.66 50.40
CA ALA A 15 16.94 71.09 49.13
C ALA A 15 18.12 71.36 48.10
N GLU A 16 18.04 71.66 46.79
CA GLU A 16 17.12 72.45 45.93
C GLU A 16 17.20 72.01 44.42
N GLY A 17 16.31 72.60 43.59
CA GLY A 17 16.36 73.02 42.16
C GLY A 17 17.41 72.51 41.13
N THR A 18 17.21 72.56 39.80
CA THR A 18 16.16 73.10 38.88
C THR A 18 16.28 72.34 37.52
N GLY A 19 15.54 72.55 36.41
CA GLY A 19 14.37 73.38 36.05
C GLY A 19 14.21 73.54 34.52
N ARG A 20 12.99 73.40 33.96
CA ARG A 20 12.61 73.36 32.51
C ARG A 20 13.13 72.12 31.74
N ARG A 21 12.44 71.48 30.79
CA ARG A 21 11.37 71.76 29.78
C ARG A 21 11.83 72.30 28.42
N THR A 22 11.88 71.41 27.43
CA THR A 22 11.46 71.63 26.02
C THR A 22 10.79 70.36 25.48
N GLY A 23 9.78 70.53 24.62
CA GLY A 23 9.02 69.43 24.00
C GLY A 23 9.45 69.13 22.56
N PRO A 24 8.52 68.72 21.67
CA PRO A 24 8.40 67.29 21.36
C PRO A 24 8.87 66.92 19.94
N GLY A 25 9.58 65.80 19.82
CA GLY A 25 10.00 65.25 18.52
C GLY A 25 8.85 64.53 17.80
N THR A 26 8.31 65.16 16.76
CA THR A 26 7.25 64.59 15.91
C THR A 26 7.76 63.49 14.97
N ALA A 27 7.07 62.35 14.93
CA ALA A 27 7.27 61.32 13.90
C ALA A 27 6.37 61.59 12.68
N PRO A 28 6.91 61.76 11.46
CA PRO A 28 6.15 61.87 10.20
C PRO A 28 5.91 60.46 9.59
N PRO A 29 5.07 60.30 8.55
CA PRO A 29 3.68 59.90 8.80
C PRO A 29 3.33 58.54 8.16
N ALA A 30 2.11 58.07 8.42
CA ALA A 30 1.53 56.95 7.68
C ALA A 30 1.18 57.36 6.24
N ASP A 31 1.57 56.54 5.27
CA ASP A 31 1.00 56.57 3.90
C ASP A 31 -0.20 55.61 3.81
N ARG A 32 -1.10 55.83 2.85
CA ARG A 32 -2.34 55.06 2.66
C ARG A 32 -2.41 54.44 1.26
N SER A 33 -2.93 53.21 1.23
CA SER A 33 -3.26 52.38 0.08
C SER A 33 -3.69 53.12 -1.20
N PRO A 34 -3.41 52.49 -2.36
CA PRO A 34 -4.56 52.00 -3.11
C PRO A 34 -4.42 50.59 -3.71
N ALA A 35 -5.54 50.12 -4.24
CA ALA A 35 -5.71 49.07 -5.25
C ALA A 35 -5.53 47.60 -4.82
N ASP A 36 -6.68 46.93 -4.79
CA ASP A 36 -6.92 45.52 -5.03
C ASP A 36 -5.90 44.78 -5.91
N ARG A 37 -5.50 43.59 -5.45
CA ARG A 37 -5.33 42.43 -6.33
C ARG A 37 -5.56 41.13 -5.56
N ALA A 38 -6.80 40.62 -5.65
CA ALA A 38 -7.15 39.31 -5.11
C ALA A 38 -6.33 38.21 -5.80
N VAL A 39 -5.42 37.58 -5.08
CA VAL A 39 -4.69 36.39 -5.54
C VAL A 39 -5.58 35.18 -5.36
N ALA A 40 -6.46 34.94 -6.35
CA ALA A 40 -7.28 33.75 -6.38
C ALA A 40 -6.40 32.47 -6.46
N PRO A 41 -6.72 31.41 -5.70
CA PRO A 41 -6.05 30.13 -5.87
C PRO A 41 -6.34 29.59 -7.28
N ARG A 42 -5.29 29.23 -8.03
CA ARG A 42 -5.41 28.70 -9.39
C ARG A 42 -5.98 27.28 -9.37
N THR A 43 -7.30 27.16 -9.41
CA THR A 43 -8.01 25.89 -9.62
C THR A 43 -7.65 25.31 -10.98
N ALA A 44 -6.79 24.29 -10.98
CA ALA A 44 -6.47 23.49 -12.17
C ALA A 44 -7.64 22.57 -12.55
N ALA A 45 -8.68 23.16 -13.14
CA ALA A 45 -9.88 22.44 -13.56
C ALA A 45 -9.59 21.49 -14.74
N ILE A 46 -9.29 20.23 -14.42
CA ILE A 46 -9.20 19.14 -15.42
C ILE A 46 -10.60 18.93 -16.01
N ARG A 47 -10.85 19.51 -17.19
CA ARG A 47 -12.07 19.25 -17.96
C ARG A 47 -12.04 17.80 -18.46
N ALA A 48 -12.87 16.95 -17.88
CA ALA A 48 -13.10 15.60 -18.38
C ALA A 48 -13.89 15.66 -19.71
N THR A 49 -13.19 15.56 -20.84
CA THR A 49 -13.80 15.57 -22.18
C THR A 49 -14.52 14.24 -22.44
N ALA A 50 -15.81 14.16 -22.09
CA ALA A 50 -16.62 12.96 -22.28
C ALA A 50 -16.93 12.70 -23.77
N VAL A 51 -16.08 11.91 -24.43
CA VAL A 51 -16.32 11.45 -25.81
C VAL A 51 -17.44 10.40 -25.82
N ARG A 52 -18.68 10.83 -26.10
CA ARG A 52 -19.80 9.94 -26.40
C ARG A 52 -19.66 9.36 -27.81
N SER A 53 -19.18 8.13 -27.94
CA SER A 53 -19.26 7.36 -29.20
C SER A 53 -20.68 6.84 -29.42
N ALA A 54 -21.50 7.64 -30.13
CA ALA A 54 -22.82 7.20 -30.58
C ALA A 54 -22.71 6.17 -31.73
N ALA A 55 -23.55 5.15 -31.72
CA ALA A 55 -23.56 4.15 -32.78
C ALA A 55 -24.36 4.63 -34.00
N ALA A 56 -23.78 4.49 -35.20
CA ALA A 56 -24.48 4.60 -36.48
C ALA A 56 -24.34 3.26 -37.23
N ARG A 57 -25.45 2.75 -37.75
CA ARG A 57 -25.49 1.50 -38.55
C ARG A 57 -25.66 1.85 -40.02
N THR A 58 -24.75 1.40 -40.87
CA THR A 58 -25.00 1.33 -42.32
C THR A 58 -24.44 0.02 -42.84
N ALA A 59 -25.30 -0.83 -43.40
CA ALA A 59 -24.90 -2.05 -44.09
C ALA A 59 -25.00 -1.82 -45.60
N ILE A 60 -24.04 -2.32 -46.36
CA ILE A 60 -24.14 -2.51 -47.82
C ILE A 60 -23.54 -3.88 -48.15
N ARG A 61 -24.18 -4.58 -49.09
CA ARG A 61 -23.77 -5.88 -49.62
C ARG A 61 -22.87 -5.68 -50.84
N SER A 62 -21.94 -6.60 -51.09
CA SER A 62 -21.73 -7.21 -52.41
C SER A 62 -20.71 -8.35 -52.34
N ALA A 63 -20.84 -9.30 -53.27
CA ALA A 63 -19.89 -10.40 -53.50
C ALA A 63 -19.10 -10.12 -54.81
N VAL A 64 -18.69 -11.18 -55.53
CA VAL A 64 -17.82 -11.22 -56.72
C VAL A 64 -16.33 -11.28 -56.36
N VAL A 65 -15.48 -12.19 -56.84
CA VAL A 65 -15.52 -13.57 -57.39
C VAL A 65 -14.06 -13.84 -57.84
N TRP A 66 -13.65 -15.10 -57.96
CA TRP A 66 -12.30 -15.46 -58.44
C TRP A 66 -12.05 -15.09 -59.91
N ALA A 67 -10.80 -14.74 -60.22
CA ALA A 67 -10.23 -14.86 -61.57
C ALA A 67 -8.77 -15.33 -61.47
N VAL A 68 -8.38 -16.31 -62.28
CA VAL A 68 -7.02 -16.84 -62.39
C VAL A 68 -6.32 -16.18 -63.58
N ALA A 69 -5.03 -15.87 -63.44
CA ALA A 69 -4.15 -15.52 -64.56
C ALA A 69 -2.88 -16.38 -64.51
N VAL A 70 -2.44 -16.87 -65.67
CA VAL A 70 -1.29 -17.77 -65.87
C VAL A 70 -0.46 -17.26 -67.05
N ALA A 71 0.83 -17.62 -67.07
CA ALA A 71 1.86 -17.26 -68.06
C ALA A 71 2.49 -15.85 -67.86
N ALA A 72 3.73 -15.58 -68.29
CA ALA A 72 4.61 -16.41 -69.13
C ALA A 72 6.11 -16.45 -68.72
N LEU A 73 6.66 -17.65 -68.89
CA LEU A 73 8.01 -18.04 -69.32
C LEU A 73 9.06 -16.95 -69.67
N ALA A 74 10.21 -16.98 -68.97
CA ALA A 74 11.59 -16.91 -69.50
C ALA A 74 12.60 -17.15 -68.34
N GLY A 75 13.71 -17.87 -68.47
CA GLY A 75 14.26 -18.61 -69.60
C GLY A 75 15.34 -19.66 -69.19
N CYS A 76 16.09 -20.18 -70.15
CA CYS A 76 17.09 -21.26 -70.01
C CYS A 76 18.33 -20.88 -69.18
N GLY A 77 19.16 -21.82 -68.68
CA GLY A 77 19.09 -23.29 -68.78
C GLY A 77 20.47 -23.96 -68.61
N ALA A 78 20.72 -25.02 -69.40
CA ALA A 78 21.88 -25.92 -69.36
C ALA A 78 21.95 -26.83 -68.11
N GLY A 79 22.26 -28.11 -68.35
CA GLY A 79 22.36 -29.15 -67.31
C GLY A 79 23.77 -29.72 -67.20
N GLY A 80 24.04 -30.44 -66.11
CA GLY A 80 25.27 -31.18 -65.90
C GLY A 80 25.00 -32.40 -65.03
N VAL A 81 25.01 -33.60 -65.63
CA VAL A 81 24.93 -34.86 -64.89
C VAL A 81 26.33 -35.18 -64.36
N LEU A 82 26.44 -35.34 -63.05
CA LEU A 82 27.64 -35.88 -62.41
C LEU A 82 27.22 -36.66 -61.16
N GLU A 83 27.19 -37.98 -61.28
CA GLU A 83 27.00 -38.89 -60.16
C GLU A 83 28.26 -38.95 -59.28
N GLY A 84 28.09 -39.32 -58.01
CA GLY A 84 29.16 -40.02 -57.28
C GLY A 84 30.20 -39.20 -56.52
N LEU A 85 29.79 -38.37 -55.56
CA LEU A 85 30.54 -38.23 -54.30
C LEU A 85 29.61 -38.33 -53.09
N GLY A 86 29.87 -39.31 -52.22
CA GLY A 86 29.00 -39.70 -51.11
C GLY A 86 29.05 -38.76 -49.89
N GLY A 87 28.53 -37.55 -50.04
CA GLY A 87 28.20 -36.70 -48.89
C GLY A 87 26.92 -37.19 -48.21
N LYS A 88 26.99 -37.68 -46.96
CA LYS A 88 25.78 -37.81 -46.13
C LYS A 88 25.07 -36.46 -46.09
N ALA A 89 23.78 -36.43 -46.40
CA ALA A 89 22.99 -35.22 -46.32
C ALA A 89 23.16 -34.57 -44.93
N GLY A 90 23.39 -33.25 -44.91
CA GLY A 90 23.43 -32.51 -43.66
C GLY A 90 22.08 -32.64 -42.97
N TRP A 91 22.07 -33.18 -41.75
CA TRP A 91 20.89 -33.30 -40.90
C TRP A 91 20.14 -31.96 -40.87
N GLY A 92 18.81 -31.99 -40.97
CA GLY A 92 17.99 -30.79 -40.90
C GLY A 92 18.29 -30.01 -39.61
N ARG A 93 18.16 -28.67 -39.63
CA ARG A 93 18.49 -27.82 -38.46
C ARG A 93 17.77 -28.28 -37.18
N ASP A 94 16.58 -28.83 -37.36
CA ASP A 94 15.71 -29.33 -36.30
C ASP A 94 16.16 -30.68 -35.72
N GLU A 95 16.85 -31.50 -36.52
CA GLU A 95 17.41 -32.79 -36.14
C GLU A 95 18.82 -32.63 -35.54
N ALA A 96 19.60 -31.65 -36.06
CA ALA A 96 20.96 -31.36 -35.61
C ALA A 96 21.03 -30.72 -34.21
N ILE A 97 20.05 -29.88 -33.84
CA ILE A 97 19.92 -29.32 -32.49
C ILE A 97 18.46 -29.45 -32.03
N SER A 98 18.19 -30.38 -31.12
CA SER A 98 16.87 -30.53 -30.51
C SER A 98 16.70 -29.56 -29.33
N VAL A 99 15.53 -28.93 -29.23
CA VAL A 99 15.14 -28.08 -28.08
C VAL A 99 13.80 -28.57 -27.53
N ALA A 100 13.72 -28.66 -26.21
CA ALA A 100 12.47 -28.81 -25.47
C ALA A 100 12.34 -27.60 -24.51
N PRO A 101 11.21 -26.87 -24.47
CA PRO A 101 10.04 -26.98 -25.34
C PRO A 101 10.35 -26.79 -26.84
N HIS A 102 9.45 -27.25 -27.71
CA HIS A 102 9.57 -27.05 -29.16
C HIS A 102 9.35 -25.57 -29.55
N ASP A 103 9.74 -25.19 -30.76
CA ASP A 103 9.57 -23.82 -31.25
C ASP A 103 8.09 -23.44 -31.40
N GLY A 104 7.72 -22.25 -30.93
CA GLY A 104 6.35 -21.77 -30.86
C GLY A 104 5.50 -22.36 -29.72
N ALA A 105 6.06 -23.22 -28.85
CA ALA A 105 5.33 -23.87 -27.77
C ALA A 105 4.65 -22.89 -26.81
N ARG A 106 3.50 -23.32 -26.25
CA ARG A 106 2.63 -22.52 -25.36
C ARG A 106 2.21 -23.34 -24.15
N ASP A 107 1.74 -22.63 -23.12
CA ASP A 107 1.35 -23.20 -21.82
C ASP A 107 2.46 -24.03 -21.14
N VAL A 108 3.73 -23.70 -21.42
CA VAL A 108 4.87 -24.41 -20.82
C VAL A 108 4.85 -24.23 -19.30
N PRO A 109 4.82 -25.31 -18.50
CA PRO A 109 4.83 -25.19 -17.04
C PRO A 109 6.09 -24.46 -16.54
N PRO A 110 6.03 -23.66 -15.46
CA PRO A 110 7.18 -22.98 -14.85
C PRO A 110 8.34 -23.92 -14.46
N ASP A 111 7.98 -25.16 -14.14
CA ASP A 111 8.79 -26.31 -13.72
C ASP A 111 8.91 -27.37 -14.83
N GLY A 112 8.44 -27.06 -16.04
CA GLY A 112 8.47 -27.94 -17.19
C GLY A 112 9.87 -28.20 -17.74
N ARG A 113 10.04 -29.28 -18.51
CA ARG A 113 11.32 -29.67 -19.11
C ARG A 113 11.80 -28.63 -20.12
N LEU A 114 12.77 -27.81 -19.68
CA LEU A 114 13.63 -27.00 -20.54
C LEU A 114 15.00 -27.69 -20.70
N GLU A 115 15.35 -28.04 -21.94
CA GLU A 115 16.60 -28.74 -22.28
C GLU A 115 16.96 -28.56 -23.76
N VAL A 116 18.24 -28.38 -24.06
CA VAL A 116 18.79 -28.44 -25.43
C VAL A 116 19.65 -29.70 -25.55
N ARG A 117 19.58 -30.44 -26.66
CA ARG A 117 20.51 -31.56 -26.95
C ARG A 117 20.93 -31.63 -28.41
N VAL A 118 22.14 -32.13 -28.65
CA VAL A 118 22.63 -32.55 -29.97
C VAL A 118 22.84 -34.06 -30.02
N PRO A 119 22.47 -34.76 -31.11
CA PRO A 119 22.73 -36.20 -31.23
C PRO A 119 24.20 -36.48 -31.60
N GLU A 120 24.80 -35.64 -32.44
CA GLU A 120 26.19 -35.70 -32.87
C GLU A 120 26.90 -34.37 -32.55
N GLY A 121 28.23 -34.41 -32.41
CA GLY A 121 29.03 -33.21 -32.08
C GLY A 121 28.88 -32.76 -30.62
N ARG A 122 28.96 -31.44 -30.39
CA ARG A 122 28.83 -30.79 -29.08
C ARG A 122 28.16 -29.42 -29.18
N LEU A 123 27.51 -28.98 -28.10
CA LEU A 123 27.07 -27.61 -27.89
C LEU A 123 28.28 -26.70 -27.61
N GLU A 124 28.38 -25.61 -28.36
CA GLU A 124 29.39 -24.56 -28.17
C GLU A 124 28.84 -23.43 -27.30
N SER A 125 27.57 -23.06 -27.48
CA SER A 125 26.87 -22.16 -26.56
C SER A 125 25.36 -22.39 -26.57
N VAL A 126 24.73 -22.16 -25.43
CA VAL A 126 23.27 -22.07 -25.29
C VAL A 126 22.97 -20.88 -24.38
N ARG A 127 22.11 -19.98 -24.84
CA ARG A 127 21.58 -18.85 -24.05
C ARG A 127 20.06 -18.87 -24.12
N VAL A 128 19.41 -18.81 -22.96
CA VAL A 128 17.95 -18.79 -22.85
C VAL A 128 17.53 -17.47 -22.23
N ARG A 129 17.06 -16.54 -23.06
CA ARG A 129 16.81 -15.15 -22.68
C ARG A 129 15.33 -14.86 -22.51
N GLY A 130 15.00 -14.07 -21.49
CA GLY A 130 13.66 -13.55 -21.27
C GLY A 130 13.32 -12.50 -22.33
N ALA A 131 12.36 -12.80 -23.21
CA ALA A 131 12.01 -11.95 -24.36
C ALA A 131 10.88 -10.95 -24.04
N ARG A 132 9.90 -11.37 -23.24
CA ARG A 132 8.85 -10.50 -22.65
C ARG A 132 8.41 -11.04 -21.30
N ASP A 133 8.14 -10.13 -20.38
CA ASP A 133 7.55 -10.36 -19.06
C ASP A 133 8.29 -11.36 -18.14
N ALA A 134 9.45 -11.87 -18.53
CA ALA A 134 10.29 -12.73 -17.71
C ALA A 134 10.93 -11.94 -16.55
N GLU A 135 11.02 -12.56 -15.36
CA GLU A 135 11.64 -11.93 -14.19
C GLU A 135 13.17 -11.87 -14.27
N ALA A 136 13.79 -12.85 -14.95
CA ALA A 136 15.22 -12.87 -15.24
C ALA A 136 15.46 -12.63 -16.74
N ALA A 137 16.44 -11.78 -17.05
CA ALA A 137 16.86 -11.50 -18.44
C ALA A 137 17.48 -12.74 -19.13
N GLU A 138 18.08 -13.65 -18.34
CA GLU A 138 18.64 -14.93 -18.81
C GLU A 138 18.38 -16.02 -17.77
N VAL A 139 18.06 -17.22 -18.24
CA VAL A 139 17.82 -18.42 -17.42
C VAL A 139 19.15 -19.13 -17.20
N PRO A 140 19.67 -19.18 -15.95
CA PRO A 140 20.99 -19.76 -15.70
C PRO A 140 20.97 -21.27 -15.90
N GLY A 141 21.93 -21.79 -16.66
CA GLY A 141 22.09 -23.21 -16.94
C GLY A 141 23.53 -23.60 -17.21
N THR A 142 23.73 -24.87 -17.55
CA THR A 142 25.04 -25.50 -17.78
C THR A 142 24.95 -26.51 -18.91
N VAL A 143 25.96 -26.50 -19.79
CA VAL A 143 26.23 -27.65 -20.68
C VAL A 143 26.77 -28.79 -19.81
N ALA A 144 26.34 -30.02 -20.08
CA ALA A 144 26.82 -31.22 -19.40
C ALA A 144 28.28 -31.55 -19.80
N PRO A 145 29.03 -32.34 -18.98
CA PRO A 145 30.44 -32.65 -19.25
C PRO A 145 30.70 -33.38 -20.58
N ASP A 146 29.68 -34.05 -21.14
CA ASP A 146 29.75 -34.71 -22.45
C ASP A 146 29.64 -33.72 -23.64
N GLY A 147 29.32 -32.45 -23.36
CA GLY A 147 29.06 -31.41 -24.36
C GLY A 147 27.73 -31.58 -25.11
N ARG A 148 26.92 -32.61 -24.86
CA ARG A 148 25.78 -32.99 -25.72
C ARG A 148 24.43 -32.44 -25.26
N SER A 149 24.32 -32.00 -24.01
CA SER A 149 23.08 -31.43 -23.48
C SER A 149 23.32 -30.16 -22.67
N TRP A 150 22.33 -29.25 -22.64
CA TRP A 150 22.27 -28.10 -21.75
C TRP A 150 20.95 -28.11 -20.98
N ARG A 151 21.01 -27.76 -19.69
CA ARG A 151 19.85 -27.65 -18.81
C ARG A 151 19.95 -26.42 -17.90
N PRO A 152 18.83 -25.84 -17.44
CA PRO A 152 18.82 -24.89 -16.34
C PRO A 152 19.47 -25.48 -15.08
N ARG A 153 20.01 -24.62 -14.21
CA ARG A 153 20.56 -25.06 -12.92
C ARG A 153 19.45 -25.66 -12.04
N PRO A 154 19.73 -26.66 -11.19
CA PRO A 154 18.75 -27.21 -10.25
C PRO A 154 18.05 -26.10 -9.43
N GLY A 155 16.73 -26.20 -9.29
CA GLY A 155 15.90 -25.20 -8.62
C GLY A 155 15.52 -23.97 -9.47
N THR A 156 16.01 -23.84 -10.71
CA THR A 156 15.60 -22.76 -11.61
C THR A 156 14.17 -22.97 -12.11
N ARG A 157 13.26 -22.06 -11.73
CA ARG A 157 11.86 -22.01 -12.22
C ARG A 157 11.73 -20.89 -13.25
N LEU A 158 10.99 -21.12 -14.33
CA LEU A 158 10.66 -20.11 -15.33
C LEU A 158 9.53 -19.20 -14.81
N ALA A 159 9.56 -17.93 -15.20
CA ALA A 159 8.51 -16.98 -14.84
C ALA A 159 7.19 -17.30 -15.55
N LEU A 160 6.05 -17.03 -14.90
CA LEU A 160 4.71 -17.22 -15.45
C LEU A 160 4.32 -16.08 -16.40
N ALA A 161 3.48 -16.42 -17.38
CA ALA A 161 3.01 -15.55 -18.46
C ALA A 161 4.14 -14.86 -19.27
N ALA A 162 5.33 -15.45 -19.30
CA ALA A 162 6.53 -14.91 -19.92
C ALA A 162 6.84 -15.59 -21.26
N ARG A 163 7.63 -14.90 -22.10
CA ARG A 163 8.23 -15.49 -23.31
C ARG A 163 9.72 -15.65 -23.16
N TYR A 164 10.25 -16.76 -23.66
CA TYR A 164 11.68 -17.07 -23.68
C TYR A 164 12.14 -17.34 -25.11
N ALA A 165 13.36 -16.90 -25.43
CA ALA A 165 14.07 -17.23 -26.65
C ALA A 165 15.32 -18.06 -26.31
N VAL A 166 15.49 -19.19 -26.96
CA VAL A 166 16.65 -20.08 -26.87
C VAL A 166 17.50 -19.83 -28.11
N ASP A 167 18.71 -19.30 -27.94
CA ASP A 167 19.73 -19.24 -28.99
C ASP A 167 20.78 -20.34 -28.70
N ALA A 168 20.92 -21.33 -29.59
CA ALA A 168 21.83 -22.46 -29.44
C ALA A 168 22.79 -22.59 -30.63
N VAL A 169 24.07 -22.86 -30.34
CA VAL A 169 25.13 -23.11 -31.31
C VAL A 169 25.78 -24.46 -31.02
N ALA A 170 25.91 -25.29 -32.04
CA ALA A 170 26.54 -26.60 -31.98
C ALA A 170 27.64 -26.74 -33.03
N VAL A 171 28.61 -27.63 -32.78
CA VAL A 171 29.72 -27.95 -33.68
C VAL A 171 29.75 -29.46 -33.92
N ASP A 172 29.68 -29.87 -35.19
CA ASP A 172 29.75 -31.29 -35.58
C ASP A 172 31.19 -31.86 -35.49
N GLY A 173 31.34 -33.16 -35.76
CA GLY A 173 32.66 -33.82 -35.78
C GLY A 173 33.61 -33.32 -36.87
N ASN A 174 33.11 -32.55 -37.85
CA ASN A 174 33.86 -31.96 -38.96
C ASN A 174 34.16 -30.46 -38.72
N GLY A 175 33.84 -29.93 -37.53
CA GLY A 175 34.03 -28.52 -37.19
C GLY A 175 32.96 -27.56 -37.73
N ARG A 176 31.90 -28.06 -38.37
CA ARG A 176 30.83 -27.22 -38.93
C ARG A 176 29.92 -26.71 -37.81
N ARG A 177 29.65 -25.39 -37.82
CA ARG A 177 28.71 -24.75 -36.89
C ARG A 177 27.27 -24.82 -37.40
N THR A 178 26.37 -25.31 -36.55
CA THR A 178 24.92 -25.20 -36.72
C THR A 178 24.38 -24.22 -35.66
N VAL A 179 23.44 -23.37 -36.07
CA VAL A 179 22.73 -22.44 -35.17
C VAL A 179 21.24 -22.75 -35.25
N ARG A 180 20.59 -22.90 -34.09
CA ARG A 180 19.14 -22.97 -33.96
C ARG A 180 18.67 -21.92 -32.96
N ARG A 181 17.62 -21.19 -33.34
CA ARG A 181 16.86 -20.33 -32.44
C ARG A 181 15.45 -20.90 -32.31
N THR A 182 14.89 -20.90 -31.10
CA THR A 182 13.48 -21.22 -30.85
C THR A 182 12.90 -20.26 -29.83
N GLU A 183 11.59 -20.04 -29.84
CA GLU A 183 10.87 -19.23 -28.85
C GLU A 183 9.68 -20.00 -28.26
N PHE A 184 9.40 -19.82 -26.97
CA PHE A 184 8.25 -20.44 -26.31
C PHE A 184 7.62 -19.52 -25.25
N ALA A 185 6.37 -19.79 -24.90
CA ALA A 185 5.60 -19.06 -23.90
C ALA A 185 5.20 -19.96 -22.71
N THR A 186 5.44 -19.48 -21.49
CA THR A 186 5.02 -20.19 -20.27
C THR A 186 3.53 -20.03 -20.00
N ARG A 187 3.00 -20.91 -19.13
CA ARG A 187 1.62 -20.89 -18.64
C ARG A 187 1.21 -19.49 -18.19
N VAL A 188 0.02 -19.08 -18.62
CA VAL A 188 -0.62 -17.84 -18.15
C VAL A 188 -1.61 -18.23 -17.04
N PRO A 189 -1.49 -17.71 -15.81
CA PRO A 189 -2.46 -18.00 -14.76
C PRO A 189 -3.85 -17.47 -15.07
N ASP A 190 -4.85 -18.36 -15.14
CA ASP A 190 -6.28 -18.03 -15.28
C ASP A 190 -6.77 -17.20 -14.10
N ARG A 191 -6.26 -17.51 -12.89
CA ARG A 191 -6.64 -16.83 -11.65
C ARG A 191 -5.44 -16.11 -11.08
N ARG A 192 -5.60 -14.81 -10.89
CA ARG A 192 -4.59 -13.89 -10.37
C ARG A 192 -5.07 -13.28 -9.06
N PHE A 193 -4.17 -13.06 -8.11
CA PHE A 193 -4.45 -12.30 -6.88
C PHE A 193 -3.53 -11.08 -6.74
N VAL A 194 -3.99 -10.09 -5.97
CA VAL A 194 -3.25 -8.91 -5.55
C VAL A 194 -3.48 -8.64 -4.06
N ALA A 195 -2.49 -8.02 -3.43
CA ALA A 195 -2.62 -7.37 -2.13
C ALA A 195 -2.82 -5.86 -2.32
N TYR A 196 -3.91 -5.33 -1.77
CA TYR A 196 -3.99 -3.93 -1.37
C TYR A 196 -3.25 -3.79 -0.03
N PHE A 197 -2.50 -2.72 0.17
CA PHE A 197 -1.68 -2.56 1.38
C PHE A 197 -1.64 -1.12 1.88
N ALA A 198 -1.34 -0.95 3.16
CA ALA A 198 -1.08 0.35 3.78
C ALA A 198 0.05 0.20 4.83
N PRO A 199 0.92 1.22 5.04
CA PRO A 199 0.94 2.54 4.38
C PRO A 199 1.31 2.52 2.89
N GLU A 200 1.01 3.64 2.21
CA GLU A 200 1.44 3.93 0.84
C GLU A 200 2.93 4.35 0.77
N ASP A 201 3.48 4.45 -0.45
CA ASP A 201 4.87 4.89 -0.65
C ASP A 201 5.06 6.36 -0.25
N ARG A 202 6.16 6.62 0.46
CA ARG A 202 6.56 7.92 1.04
C ARG A 202 5.60 8.50 2.08
N ALA A 203 4.60 7.74 2.54
CA ALA A 203 3.74 8.14 3.64
C ALA A 203 4.54 8.45 4.93
N THR A 204 4.05 9.40 5.72
CA THR A 204 4.51 9.64 7.10
C THR A 204 3.38 9.29 8.07
N VAL A 205 3.64 8.38 9.01
CA VAL A 205 2.60 7.76 9.85
C VAL A 205 2.96 7.81 11.34
N GLY A 206 1.95 7.79 12.20
CA GLY A 206 2.13 7.71 13.65
C GLY A 206 2.73 6.38 14.13
N THR A 207 3.26 6.37 15.35
CA THR A 207 4.00 5.23 15.94
C THR A 207 3.17 3.97 16.18
N GLY A 208 1.85 4.07 16.12
CA GLY A 208 0.90 2.95 16.21
C GLY A 208 0.66 2.20 14.90
N MET A 209 1.19 2.65 13.77
CA MET A 209 0.85 2.06 12.47
C MET A 209 1.17 0.56 12.38
N ILE A 210 0.23 -0.22 11.85
CA ILE A 210 0.41 -1.64 11.51
C ILE A 210 0.44 -1.74 9.99
N VAL A 211 1.42 -2.45 9.43
CA VAL A 211 1.46 -2.68 7.98
C VAL A 211 0.44 -3.76 7.65
N THR A 212 -0.61 -3.43 6.91
CA THR A 212 -1.69 -4.38 6.55
C THR A 212 -1.64 -4.71 5.07
N PHE A 213 -1.94 -5.97 4.75
CA PHE A 213 -2.09 -6.51 3.41
C PHE A 213 -3.47 -7.19 3.33
N ARG A 214 -4.32 -6.73 2.42
CA ARG A 214 -5.63 -7.33 2.10
C ARG A 214 -5.61 -7.92 0.71
N PHE A 215 -5.77 -9.24 0.64
CA PHE A 215 -5.76 -9.99 -0.61
C PHE A 215 -7.16 -10.00 -1.24
N ASN A 216 -7.25 -9.81 -2.56
CA ASN A 216 -8.54 -9.84 -3.27
C ASN A 216 -9.12 -11.26 -3.48
N ARG A 217 -8.51 -12.28 -2.86
CA ARG A 217 -8.90 -13.70 -2.90
C ARG A 217 -8.39 -14.42 -1.63
N PRO A 218 -9.03 -15.52 -1.17
CA PRO A 218 -8.56 -16.29 -0.03
C PRO A 218 -7.19 -16.94 -0.25
N VAL A 219 -6.24 -16.66 0.65
CA VAL A 219 -4.93 -17.30 0.70
C VAL A 219 -5.03 -18.63 1.45
N ARG A 220 -4.65 -19.71 0.77
CA ARG A 220 -4.55 -21.08 1.29
C ARG A 220 -3.11 -21.39 1.71
N ASP A 221 -2.13 -21.22 0.83
CA ASP A 221 -0.72 -21.25 1.21
C ASP A 221 -0.28 -19.88 1.74
N ARG A 222 -0.59 -19.67 3.02
CA ARG A 222 -0.18 -18.47 3.77
C ARG A 222 1.32 -18.40 3.96
N ALA A 223 2.02 -19.54 4.04
CA ALA A 223 3.46 -19.58 4.27
C ALA A 223 4.24 -19.14 3.02
N ALA A 224 3.79 -19.48 1.81
CA ALA A 224 4.35 -18.95 0.56
C ALA A 224 4.11 -17.43 0.44
N VAL A 225 2.88 -16.96 0.68
CA VAL A 225 2.54 -15.54 0.58
C VAL A 225 3.24 -14.69 1.65
N GLU A 226 3.33 -15.16 2.90
CA GLU A 226 4.02 -14.43 3.97
C GLU A 226 5.54 -14.44 3.78
N ARG A 227 6.16 -15.53 3.29
CA ARG A 227 7.60 -15.52 2.91
C ARG A 227 7.90 -14.54 1.77
N ALA A 228 6.95 -14.32 0.86
CA ALA A 228 7.11 -13.42 -0.28
C ALA A 228 7.07 -11.94 0.12
N ILE A 229 6.30 -11.60 1.16
CA ILE A 229 6.24 -10.26 1.73
C ILE A 229 7.41 -10.08 2.72
N ARG A 230 8.18 -9.00 2.59
CA ARG A 230 9.26 -8.68 3.52
C ARG A 230 9.10 -7.25 4.05
N VAL A 231 8.97 -7.13 5.36
CA VAL A 231 8.95 -5.83 6.08
C VAL A 231 10.26 -5.71 6.84
N THR A 232 10.95 -4.59 6.67
CA THR A 232 12.24 -4.30 7.32
C THR A 232 12.28 -2.85 7.80
N ALA A 233 13.13 -2.56 8.77
CA ALA A 233 13.16 -1.27 9.45
C ALA A 233 14.58 -0.76 9.68
N ASP A 234 14.73 0.56 9.70
CA ASP A 234 15.97 1.30 9.98
C ASP A 234 15.68 2.38 11.03
N PRO A 235 16.32 2.37 12.21
CA PRO A 235 17.13 1.27 12.76
C PRO A 235 16.32 -0.03 13.02
N PRO A 236 16.93 -1.23 12.90
CA PRO A 236 16.26 -2.53 12.96
C PRO A 236 15.41 -2.82 14.20
N VAL A 237 14.36 -3.63 14.02
CA VAL A 237 13.50 -4.19 15.07
C VAL A 237 12.87 -5.51 14.59
N GLU A 238 12.59 -6.44 15.51
CA GLU A 238 11.79 -7.64 15.21
C GLU A 238 10.38 -7.23 14.77
N VAL A 239 9.92 -7.75 13.63
CA VAL A 239 8.52 -7.65 13.17
C VAL A 239 7.99 -9.05 12.86
N ALA A 240 6.70 -9.27 13.05
CA ALA A 240 6.05 -10.54 12.77
C ALA A 240 4.66 -10.34 12.17
N GLY A 241 4.25 -11.27 11.32
CA GLY A 241 2.91 -11.30 10.73
C GLY A 241 1.85 -11.93 11.66
N HIS A 242 0.60 -11.59 11.40
CA HIS A 242 -0.58 -12.21 11.98
C HIS A 242 -1.71 -12.26 10.94
N TRP A 243 -2.27 -13.45 10.71
CA TRP A 243 -3.36 -13.63 9.75
C TRP A 243 -4.74 -13.46 10.38
N PHE A 244 -5.47 -12.45 9.91
CA PHE A 244 -6.89 -12.27 10.23
C PHE A 244 -7.74 -12.88 9.11
N GLY A 245 -8.40 -14.01 9.40
CA GLY A 245 -9.13 -14.77 8.38
C GLY A 245 -8.18 -15.38 7.34
N ALA A 246 -8.62 -15.47 6.08
CA ALA A 246 -7.82 -15.98 4.96
C ALA A 246 -7.35 -14.87 3.99
N GLU A 247 -7.77 -13.63 4.20
CA GLU A 247 -7.61 -12.54 3.22
C GLU A 247 -6.88 -11.32 3.78
N ARG A 248 -6.46 -11.34 5.06
CA ARG A 248 -5.69 -10.26 5.67
C ARG A 248 -4.49 -10.77 6.44
N LEU A 249 -3.34 -10.16 6.17
CA LEU A 249 -2.10 -10.30 6.92
C LEU A 249 -1.73 -8.92 7.47
N ASP A 250 -1.50 -8.83 8.77
CA ASP A 250 -1.00 -7.62 9.43
C ASP A 250 0.40 -7.86 9.97
N VAL A 251 1.31 -6.90 9.86
CA VAL A 251 2.72 -6.98 10.30
C VAL A 251 3.06 -5.79 11.18
N ARG A 252 3.61 -6.07 12.38
CA ARG A 252 4.08 -5.05 13.33
C ARG A 252 5.23 -5.55 14.20
N PRO A 253 5.99 -4.65 14.85
CA PRO A 253 6.85 -4.97 15.97
C PRO A 253 6.10 -5.23 17.29
N ALA A 254 6.84 -5.75 18.29
CA ALA A 254 6.30 -6.10 19.61
C ALA A 254 5.72 -4.91 20.40
N ARG A 255 6.37 -3.74 20.28
CA ARG A 255 5.99 -2.44 20.86
C ARG A 255 5.75 -1.45 19.71
N TYR A 256 5.18 -0.28 20.00
CA TYR A 256 5.06 0.81 19.01
C TYR A 256 6.39 1.13 18.33
N TRP A 257 6.31 1.58 17.08
CA TRP A 257 7.49 2.01 16.34
C TRP A 257 8.16 3.20 17.04
N ARG A 258 9.48 3.26 16.99
CA ARG A 258 10.26 4.42 17.46
C ARG A 258 10.14 5.54 16.41
N PRO A 259 9.91 6.81 16.79
CA PRO A 259 9.97 7.96 15.89
C PRO A 259 11.23 8.00 15.02
N GLY A 260 11.09 8.49 13.79
CA GLY A 260 12.16 8.56 12.79
C GLY A 260 12.51 7.23 12.12
N THR A 261 11.90 6.10 12.52
CA THR A 261 12.16 4.80 11.89
C THR A 261 11.67 4.78 10.46
N ARG A 262 12.54 4.42 9.50
CA ARG A 262 12.14 4.15 8.11
C ARG A 262 11.76 2.69 7.98
N VAL A 263 10.63 2.41 7.34
CA VAL A 263 10.17 1.03 7.08
C VAL A 263 10.15 0.79 5.58
N THR A 264 10.80 -0.29 5.14
CA THR A 264 10.77 -0.77 3.75
C THR A 264 9.90 -2.02 3.68
N VAL A 265 8.98 -2.05 2.72
CA VAL A 265 8.06 -3.14 2.48
C VAL A 265 8.23 -3.64 1.05
N GLU A 266 8.55 -4.91 0.89
CA GLU A 266 8.79 -5.58 -0.39
C GLU A 266 7.71 -6.63 -0.63
N LEU A 267 6.84 -6.41 -1.63
CA LEU A 267 5.91 -7.43 -2.10
C LEU A 267 6.60 -8.16 -3.25
N ARG A 268 6.97 -9.43 -3.03
CA ARG A 268 7.52 -10.31 -4.06
C ARG A 268 6.52 -11.39 -4.44
N LEU A 269 5.25 -10.99 -4.57
CA LEU A 269 4.09 -11.88 -4.77
C LEU A 269 4.01 -12.42 -6.20
N ARG A 270 4.73 -11.82 -7.15
CA ARG A 270 4.79 -12.30 -8.53
C ARG A 270 5.18 -13.78 -8.57
N ASP A 271 4.37 -14.56 -9.29
CA ASP A 271 4.55 -16.00 -9.57
C ASP A 271 4.51 -16.91 -8.32
N VAL A 272 4.18 -16.34 -7.15
CA VAL A 272 3.88 -17.04 -5.89
C VAL A 272 2.46 -17.57 -5.94
N GLU A 273 2.25 -18.81 -5.53
CA GLU A 273 0.95 -19.46 -5.49
C GLU A 273 0.29 -19.25 -4.12
N ALA A 274 -0.89 -18.63 -4.10
CA ALA A 274 -1.68 -18.46 -2.87
C ALA A 274 -2.68 -19.59 -2.65
N ALA A 275 -3.12 -20.25 -3.72
CA ALA A 275 -4.01 -21.41 -3.75
C ALA A 275 -3.86 -22.11 -5.11
N PRO A 276 -4.26 -23.38 -5.28
CA PRO A 276 -4.05 -24.12 -6.53
C PRO A 276 -4.49 -23.35 -7.79
N GLY A 277 -3.53 -23.05 -8.67
CA GLY A 277 -3.73 -22.26 -9.90
C GLY A 277 -4.09 -20.78 -9.66
N VAL A 278 -3.77 -20.21 -8.50
CA VAL A 278 -4.04 -18.81 -8.13
C VAL A 278 -2.71 -18.11 -7.80
N TYR A 279 -2.18 -17.37 -8.77
CA TYR A 279 -0.84 -16.77 -8.70
C TYR A 279 -0.87 -15.26 -8.47
N GLY A 280 0.12 -14.74 -7.74
CA GLY A 280 0.29 -13.32 -7.52
C GLY A 280 0.97 -12.64 -8.72
N VAL A 281 0.72 -11.34 -8.88
CA VAL A 281 1.27 -10.55 -10.01
C VAL A 281 2.12 -9.35 -9.59
N GLN A 282 2.10 -8.97 -8.30
CA GLN A 282 2.83 -7.79 -7.81
C GLN A 282 4.28 -8.10 -7.47
N ARG A 283 5.20 -7.32 -8.05
CA ARG A 283 6.57 -7.16 -7.57
C ARG A 283 6.85 -5.67 -7.39
N LEU A 284 6.94 -5.20 -6.15
CA LEU A 284 7.21 -3.80 -5.82
C LEU A 284 7.89 -3.63 -4.45
N THR A 285 8.59 -2.51 -4.30
CA THR A 285 9.17 -2.07 -3.03
C THR A 285 8.68 -0.67 -2.72
N THR A 286 8.08 -0.49 -1.54
CA THR A 286 7.55 0.78 -1.02
C THR A 286 8.25 1.13 0.29
N ARG A 287 8.32 2.42 0.65
CA ARG A 287 8.94 2.89 1.91
C ARG A 287 8.12 3.96 2.58
N PHE A 288 7.92 3.86 3.89
CA PHE A 288 7.26 4.90 4.69
C PHE A 288 8.12 5.31 5.89
N THR A 289 7.83 6.47 6.45
CA THR A 289 8.53 7.02 7.63
C THR A 289 7.61 7.06 8.84
N VAL A 290 8.09 6.59 9.99
CA VAL A 290 7.40 6.76 11.27
C VAL A 290 7.72 8.15 11.80
N GLY A 291 6.69 8.97 11.97
CA GLY A 291 6.78 10.34 12.49
C GLY A 291 6.89 10.40 14.02
N ARG A 292 6.36 11.49 14.58
CA ARG A 292 6.20 11.72 16.04
C ARG A 292 5.41 10.61 16.72
N SER A 293 5.58 10.46 18.04
CA SER A 293 4.68 9.63 18.85
C SER A 293 3.48 10.44 19.32
N GLN A 294 2.26 9.95 19.10
CA GLN A 294 1.05 10.52 19.68
C GLN A 294 0.08 9.44 20.14
N VAL A 295 -0.35 9.56 21.39
CA VAL A 295 -1.32 8.68 22.05
C VAL A 295 -2.36 9.55 22.75
N SER A 296 -3.62 9.37 22.40
CA SER A 296 -4.73 10.13 22.96
C SER A 296 -5.56 9.21 23.85
N ARG A 297 -5.46 9.39 25.17
CA ARG A 297 -6.15 8.55 26.17
C ARG A 297 -7.56 9.11 26.39
N VAL A 298 -8.57 8.43 25.88
CA VAL A 298 -9.99 8.75 26.07
C VAL A 298 -10.49 8.03 27.31
N ASP A 299 -10.83 8.77 28.35
CA ASP A 299 -11.43 8.24 29.57
C ASP A 299 -12.96 8.41 29.48
N ALA A 300 -13.65 7.31 29.14
CA ALA A 300 -15.09 7.36 28.86
C ALA A 300 -15.95 7.57 30.13
N ALA A 301 -15.39 7.36 31.32
CA ALA A 301 -16.05 7.66 32.60
C ALA A 301 -15.79 9.09 33.08
N ALA A 302 -14.61 9.65 32.79
CA ALA A 302 -14.27 11.04 33.12
C ALA A 302 -14.59 12.04 31.97
N HIS A 303 -15.25 11.58 30.90
CA HIS A 303 -15.67 12.36 29.73
C HIS A 303 -14.55 13.25 29.11
N THR A 304 -13.30 12.80 29.18
CA THR A 304 -12.12 13.57 28.75
C THR A 304 -11.18 12.77 27.86
N MET A 305 -10.44 13.48 27.00
CA MET A 305 -9.34 12.92 26.22
C MET A 305 -8.04 13.67 26.49
N GLU A 306 -7.05 12.96 27.02
CA GLU A 306 -5.69 13.48 27.22
C GLU A 306 -4.83 13.22 25.97
N VAL A 307 -4.56 14.26 25.19
CA VAL A 307 -3.70 14.16 24.00
C VAL A 307 -2.24 14.27 24.43
N ARG A 308 -1.50 13.15 24.40
CA ARG A 308 -0.06 13.12 24.69
C ARG A 308 0.77 12.95 23.43
N ARG A 309 1.78 13.81 23.26
CA ARG A 309 2.75 13.76 22.17
C ARG A 309 4.16 13.61 22.73
N ASP A 310 4.89 12.62 22.24
CA ASP A 310 6.24 12.26 22.69
C ASP A 310 6.32 12.15 24.25
N GLY A 311 5.27 11.57 24.84
CA GLY A 311 5.07 11.39 26.29
C GLY A 311 4.49 12.59 27.05
N ARG A 312 4.54 13.81 26.49
CA ARG A 312 4.10 15.05 27.14
C ARG A 312 2.62 15.33 26.87
N LEU A 313 1.87 15.79 27.88
CA LEU A 313 0.50 16.26 27.71
C LEU A 313 0.49 17.56 26.89
N LEU A 314 -0.28 17.59 25.80
CA LEU A 314 -0.51 18.80 25.00
C LEU A 314 -1.81 19.51 25.38
N ALA A 315 -2.87 18.73 25.58
CA ALA A 315 -4.20 19.22 25.93
C ALA A 315 -5.03 18.11 26.58
N THR A 316 -5.96 18.51 27.44
CA THR A 316 -7.09 17.69 27.86
C THR A 316 -8.35 18.25 27.22
N VAL A 317 -9.00 17.46 26.38
CA VAL A 317 -10.16 17.86 25.58
C VAL A 317 -11.43 17.26 26.18
N PRO A 318 -12.50 18.04 26.44
CA PRO A 318 -13.80 17.49 26.83
C PRO A 318 -14.43 16.72 25.67
N ILE A 319 -14.91 15.50 25.92
CA ILE A 319 -15.48 14.59 24.91
C ILE A 319 -16.88 14.12 25.29
N THR A 320 -17.56 13.48 24.34
CA THR A 320 -18.69 12.59 24.62
C THR A 320 -18.43 11.22 23.97
N ALA A 321 -18.71 10.12 24.68
CA ALA A 321 -18.51 8.76 24.19
C ALA A 321 -19.86 8.02 24.01
N GLY A 322 -19.79 6.71 23.76
CA GLY A 322 -20.95 5.85 23.56
C GLY A 322 -21.91 5.78 24.75
N ALA A 323 -23.20 5.99 24.48
CA ALA A 323 -24.26 5.98 25.48
C ALA A 323 -24.43 4.60 26.15
N PRO A 324 -25.15 4.46 27.28
CA PRO A 324 -25.23 3.21 28.04
C PRO A 324 -25.79 1.97 27.32
N LYS A 325 -26.42 2.13 26.15
CA LYS A 325 -26.88 1.02 25.27
C LYS A 325 -25.98 0.79 24.05
N THR A 326 -25.08 1.72 23.77
CA THR A 326 -24.31 1.87 22.52
C THR A 326 -22.90 2.36 22.85
N THR A 327 -22.23 1.62 23.73
CA THR A 327 -20.97 2.02 24.37
C THR A 327 -19.79 2.06 23.39
N THR A 328 -18.74 2.82 23.75
CA THR A 328 -17.48 2.84 22.98
C THR A 328 -16.60 1.66 23.42
N TYR A 329 -16.00 0.92 22.48
CA TYR A 329 -15.04 -0.12 22.83
C TYR A 329 -13.86 0.42 23.64
N ASN A 330 -13.44 -0.33 24.67
CA ASN A 330 -12.17 -0.09 25.36
C ASN A 330 -10.97 -0.52 24.49
N GLY A 331 -9.77 -0.05 24.82
CA GLY A 331 -8.50 -0.48 24.23
C GLY A 331 -7.92 0.46 23.18
N ARG A 332 -6.84 -0.02 22.56
CA ARG A 332 -5.98 0.72 21.63
C ARG A 332 -6.47 0.58 20.20
N MET A 333 -7.03 1.65 19.66
CA MET A 333 -7.37 1.77 18.25
C MET A 333 -6.37 2.69 17.56
N VAL A 334 -6.09 2.42 16.29
CA VAL A 334 -5.11 3.17 15.50
C VAL A 334 -5.88 3.90 14.40
N VAL A 335 -5.59 5.18 14.21
CA VAL A 335 -6.23 6.00 13.17
C VAL A 335 -5.88 5.44 11.80
N THR A 336 -6.86 4.97 11.03
CA THR A 336 -6.64 4.38 9.69
C THR A 336 -6.92 5.35 8.55
N GLU A 337 -7.83 6.30 8.76
CA GLU A 337 -8.30 7.28 7.77
C GLU A 337 -8.52 8.63 8.44
N LEU A 338 -8.33 9.72 7.69
CA LEU A 338 -8.69 11.09 8.06
C LEU A 338 -9.62 11.65 6.98
N HIS A 339 -10.79 12.15 7.39
CA HIS A 339 -11.78 12.78 6.50
C HIS A 339 -12.14 14.18 7.02
N GLU A 340 -11.91 15.22 6.22
CA GLU A 340 -12.31 16.60 6.58
C GLU A 340 -13.83 16.69 6.80
N VAL A 341 -14.61 16.03 5.95
CA VAL A 341 -16.05 15.79 6.11
C VAL A 341 -16.37 14.38 5.58
N THR A 342 -17.27 13.65 6.26
CA THR A 342 -17.79 12.37 5.77
C THR A 342 -19.25 12.13 6.17
N ARG A 343 -19.92 11.20 5.48
CA ARG A 343 -21.26 10.73 5.84
C ARG A 343 -21.15 9.54 6.78
N MET A 344 -21.79 9.63 7.95
CA MET A 344 -21.92 8.52 8.89
C MET A 344 -23.36 8.02 8.94
N ASN A 345 -23.57 6.78 8.51
CA ASN A 345 -24.86 6.12 8.42
C ASN A 345 -24.82 4.81 9.22
N GLY A 346 -25.60 4.73 10.30
CA GLY A 346 -25.60 3.59 11.23
C GLY A 346 -25.97 2.25 10.58
N ALA A 347 -26.82 2.23 9.54
CA ALA A 347 -27.22 1.00 8.86
C ALA A 347 -26.02 0.32 8.17
N THR A 348 -24.97 1.07 7.80
CA THR A 348 -23.73 0.50 7.27
C THR A 348 -22.92 -0.30 8.30
N VAL A 349 -23.25 -0.18 9.59
CA VAL A 349 -22.53 -0.82 10.72
C VAL A 349 -23.46 -1.51 11.73
N GLY A 350 -24.75 -1.68 11.38
CA GLY A 350 -25.74 -2.45 12.17
C GLY A 350 -26.64 -1.65 13.12
N PHE A 351 -26.56 -0.32 13.12
CA PHE A 351 -27.47 0.55 13.89
C PHE A 351 -28.70 0.90 13.05
N THR A 352 -29.73 0.05 13.16
CA THR A 352 -31.02 0.17 12.46
C THR A 352 -32.21 0.06 13.41
N ASP A 353 -33.27 0.82 13.11
CA ASP A 353 -34.57 0.70 13.76
C ASP A 353 -35.32 -0.59 13.34
N ALA A 354 -36.53 -0.78 13.88
CA ALA A 354 -37.37 -1.94 13.60
C ALA A 354 -37.85 -2.05 12.13
N ASP A 355 -37.80 -0.97 11.36
CA ASP A 355 -38.11 -0.96 9.93
C ASP A 355 -36.85 -1.21 9.06
N GLY A 356 -35.68 -1.40 9.67
CA GLY A 356 -34.39 -1.53 8.98
C GLY A 356 -33.81 -0.21 8.47
N LYS A 357 -34.39 0.95 8.85
CA LYS A 357 -33.82 2.27 8.54
C LYS A 357 -32.72 2.57 9.55
N SER A 358 -31.81 3.50 9.24
CA SER A 358 -30.73 3.78 10.18
C SER A 358 -31.16 4.62 11.38
N GLU A 359 -30.66 4.28 12.58
CA GLU A 359 -30.79 5.10 13.79
C GLU A 359 -30.11 6.48 13.66
N TYR A 360 -29.12 6.62 12.76
CA TYR A 360 -28.51 7.91 12.43
C TYR A 360 -27.98 7.96 10.98
N ASP A 361 -28.25 9.06 10.27
CA ASP A 361 -27.72 9.31 8.92
C ASP A 361 -27.26 10.77 8.77
N ILE A 362 -26.05 11.05 9.27
CA ILE A 362 -25.47 12.40 9.30
C ILE A 362 -24.58 12.55 8.06
N LYS A 363 -24.93 13.49 7.19
CA LYS A 363 -24.37 13.60 5.83
C LYS A 363 -23.02 14.32 5.79
N ASP A 364 -22.77 15.14 6.80
CA ASP A 364 -21.75 16.18 6.85
C ASP A 364 -21.05 16.20 8.22
N VAL A 365 -20.58 15.03 8.69
CA VAL A 365 -19.78 14.90 9.93
C VAL A 365 -18.37 15.43 9.67
N PRO A 366 -17.94 16.52 10.34
CA PRO A 366 -16.61 17.10 10.13
C PRO A 366 -15.51 16.35 10.91
N HIS A 367 -14.27 16.55 10.49
CA HIS A 367 -13.04 16.19 11.21
C HIS A 367 -13.04 14.74 11.72
N ALA A 368 -13.34 13.78 10.84
CA ALA A 368 -13.61 12.39 11.20
C ALA A 368 -12.38 11.48 10.99
N MET A 369 -11.93 10.85 12.07
CA MET A 369 -10.84 9.87 12.08
C MET A 369 -11.38 8.46 12.31
N ARG A 370 -11.16 7.53 11.35
CA ARG A 370 -11.60 6.13 11.53
C ARG A 370 -10.68 5.41 12.51
N LEU A 371 -11.28 4.75 13.50
CA LEU A 371 -10.59 3.93 14.50
C LEU A 371 -10.82 2.42 14.30
N THR A 372 -12.00 2.03 13.81
CA THR A 372 -12.35 0.62 13.56
C THR A 372 -13.09 0.41 12.25
N GLU A 373 -13.10 -0.84 11.77
CA GLU A 373 -13.92 -1.25 10.61
C GLU A 373 -15.41 -1.27 10.97
N SER A 374 -15.75 -1.66 12.21
CA SER A 374 -17.13 -1.65 12.73
C SER A 374 -17.67 -0.25 13.10
N GLY A 375 -17.23 0.81 12.43
CA GLY A 375 -17.83 2.14 12.55
C GLY A 375 -17.42 3.02 13.72
N THR A 376 -16.45 2.64 14.56
CA THR A 376 -15.96 3.57 15.60
C THR A 376 -15.11 4.66 14.94
N PHE A 377 -15.55 5.91 15.10
CA PHE A 377 -14.79 7.11 14.76
C PHE A 377 -14.50 7.94 16.00
N LEU A 378 -13.47 8.78 15.90
CA LEU A 378 -13.39 10.02 16.66
C LEU A 378 -13.66 11.16 15.68
N HIS A 379 -14.58 12.09 15.99
CA HIS A 379 -15.03 13.09 15.02
C HIS A 379 -15.52 14.40 15.64
N GLY A 380 -15.66 15.42 14.81
CA GLY A 380 -16.36 16.65 15.16
C GLY A 380 -17.87 16.45 15.25
N ASN A 381 -18.49 17.07 16.25
CA ASN A 381 -19.92 17.01 16.53
C ASN A 381 -20.44 18.43 16.79
N TYR A 382 -21.31 18.89 15.90
CA TYR A 382 -21.95 20.21 15.94
C TYR A 382 -23.44 20.15 16.33
N TRP A 383 -24.01 18.94 16.44
CA TRP A 383 -25.45 18.72 16.61
C TRP A 383 -25.86 18.38 18.04
N ALA A 384 -24.92 17.83 18.84
CA ALA A 384 -25.13 17.66 20.27
C ALA A 384 -24.97 19.01 21.00
N GLU A 385 -25.76 19.19 22.05
CA GLU A 385 -25.65 20.38 22.90
C GLU A 385 -24.23 20.55 23.47
N ARG A 386 -23.79 21.80 23.61
CA ARG A 386 -22.49 22.13 24.23
C ARG A 386 -22.35 21.58 25.67
N SER A 387 -23.46 21.29 26.33
CA SER A 387 -23.58 20.72 27.67
C SER A 387 -22.99 19.30 27.79
N VAL A 388 -23.00 18.46 26.73
CA VAL A 388 -22.62 17.04 26.85
C VAL A 388 -21.11 16.82 26.93
N PHE A 389 -20.32 17.68 26.31
CA PHE A 389 -18.87 17.50 26.15
C PHE A 389 -18.15 17.74 27.48
N GLY A 390 -17.63 16.67 28.08
CA GLY A 390 -17.10 16.70 29.45
C GLY A 390 -18.09 16.34 30.55
N ALA A 391 -19.33 15.95 30.22
CA ALA A 391 -20.38 15.69 31.22
C ALA A 391 -21.25 14.45 30.96
N SER A 392 -21.40 13.99 29.71
CA SER A 392 -22.23 12.81 29.41
C SER A 392 -21.82 12.09 28.12
N ASN A 393 -22.23 10.83 28.02
CA ASN A 393 -22.00 9.97 26.85
C ASN A 393 -23.33 9.76 26.09
N VAL A 394 -23.39 10.26 24.85
CA VAL A 394 -24.63 10.31 24.06
C VAL A 394 -24.50 9.72 22.64
N SER A 395 -23.37 9.09 22.30
CA SER A 395 -23.10 8.61 20.92
C SER A 395 -23.48 7.14 20.69
N HIS A 396 -23.48 6.72 19.42
CA HIS A 396 -23.57 5.32 18.99
C HIS A 396 -22.18 4.64 18.96
N GLY A 397 -21.38 4.85 20.01
CA GLY A 397 -20.04 4.26 20.19
C GLY A 397 -18.86 5.12 19.72
N CYS A 398 -19.09 6.18 18.94
CA CYS A 398 -18.04 7.14 18.53
C CYS A 398 -17.56 8.05 19.68
N VAL A 399 -16.38 8.65 19.53
CA VAL A 399 -15.87 9.70 20.42
C VAL A 399 -16.11 11.07 19.76
N GLY A 400 -17.07 11.84 20.27
CA GLY A 400 -17.42 13.16 19.76
C GLY A 400 -16.61 14.28 20.43
N LEU A 401 -16.01 15.13 19.61
CA LEU A 401 -15.41 16.41 20.01
C LEU A 401 -16.35 17.56 19.59
N ARG A 402 -16.36 18.67 20.34
CA ARG A 402 -17.19 19.83 19.97
C ARG A 402 -16.70 20.46 18.66
N ASP A 403 -17.60 20.70 17.73
CA ASP A 403 -17.32 21.36 16.46
C ASP A 403 -18.45 22.33 16.03
N VAL A 404 -18.32 22.94 14.85
CA VAL A 404 -19.36 23.70 14.15
C VAL A 404 -19.80 22.97 12.88
N LYS A 405 -20.96 23.33 12.32
CA LYS A 405 -21.44 22.70 11.08
C LYS A 405 -20.50 23.02 9.91
N GLY A 406 -20.03 21.99 9.20
CA GLY A 406 -19.00 22.12 8.17
C GLY A 406 -17.56 22.11 8.70
N GLY A 407 -17.36 22.11 10.02
CA GLY A 407 -16.06 22.11 10.68
C GLY A 407 -15.42 23.50 10.83
N SER A 408 -14.60 23.68 11.86
CA SER A 408 -13.61 24.77 11.96
C SER A 408 -12.30 24.27 12.57
N ALA A 409 -11.15 24.73 12.06
CA ALA A 409 -9.83 24.43 12.60
C ALA A 409 -9.63 24.97 14.04
N ASP A 410 -10.35 26.03 14.42
CA ASP A 410 -10.35 26.60 15.77
C ASP A 410 -11.24 25.81 16.75
N SER A 411 -12.00 24.81 16.27
CA SER A 411 -12.79 23.96 17.14
C SER A 411 -11.90 22.88 17.81
N PRO A 412 -12.30 22.34 18.97
CA PRO A 412 -11.62 21.19 19.57
C PRO A 412 -11.46 19.99 18.62
N ALA A 413 -12.39 19.81 17.68
CA ALA A 413 -12.31 18.76 16.67
C ALA A 413 -11.24 19.07 15.60
N GLY A 414 -11.30 20.24 14.96
CA GLY A 414 -10.32 20.67 13.96
C GLY A 414 -8.90 20.76 14.52
N TRP A 415 -8.76 21.35 15.72
CA TRP A 415 -7.50 21.40 16.44
C TRP A 415 -6.87 20.01 16.59
N PHE A 416 -7.67 18.99 16.91
CA PHE A 416 -7.17 17.62 17.08
C PHE A 416 -6.94 16.92 15.73
N PHE A 417 -7.77 17.17 14.72
CA PHE A 417 -7.64 16.67 13.36
C PHE A 417 -6.31 17.09 12.71
N ASP A 418 -6.02 18.40 12.66
CA ASP A 418 -4.76 18.98 12.18
C ASP A 418 -3.51 18.40 12.88
N ARG A 419 -3.70 17.89 14.09
CA ARG A 419 -2.65 17.39 14.98
C ARG A 419 -2.56 15.87 14.98
N THR A 420 -3.35 15.16 14.17
CA THR A 420 -3.38 13.68 14.09
C THR A 420 -2.76 13.19 12.78
N LEU A 421 -2.09 12.03 12.81
CA LEU A 421 -1.64 11.26 11.65
C LEU A 421 -2.40 9.94 11.55
N VAL A 422 -2.54 9.41 10.34
CA VAL A 422 -2.78 7.97 10.14
C VAL A 422 -1.64 7.21 10.84
N GLY A 423 -1.97 6.23 11.67
CA GLY A 423 -1.02 5.53 12.54
C GLY A 423 -0.90 6.10 13.97
N ASP A 424 -1.50 7.25 14.30
CA ASP A 424 -1.59 7.70 15.69
C ASP A 424 -2.57 6.81 16.49
N VAL A 425 -2.42 6.78 17.82
CA VAL A 425 -3.20 5.89 18.71
C VAL A 425 -4.26 6.66 19.48
N VAL A 426 -5.47 6.11 19.53
CA VAL A 426 -6.50 6.45 20.52
C VAL A 426 -6.66 5.25 21.47
N GLU A 427 -6.42 5.46 22.76
CA GLU A 427 -6.60 4.44 23.80
C GLU A 427 -7.84 4.78 24.62
N VAL A 428 -8.93 4.05 24.43
CA VAL A 428 -10.16 4.21 25.22
C VAL A 428 -10.08 3.38 26.49
N VAL A 429 -10.47 3.96 27.61
CA VAL A 429 -10.53 3.28 28.92
C VAL A 429 -11.80 3.68 29.68
N ASN A 430 -12.12 2.89 30.71
CA ASN A 430 -13.25 3.11 31.62
C ASN A 430 -14.65 3.17 30.95
N SER A 431 -14.76 2.69 29.71
CA SER A 431 -16.07 2.43 29.09
C SER A 431 -16.70 1.16 29.67
N ARG A 432 -18.02 1.03 29.60
CA ARG A 432 -18.77 -0.16 30.03
C ARG A 432 -18.82 -1.29 28.98
N ASP A 433 -17.95 -1.21 27.98
CA ASP A 433 -17.84 -2.16 26.86
C ASP A 433 -16.65 -3.12 27.02
N ARG A 434 -16.60 -4.15 26.17
CA ARG A 434 -15.42 -5.01 25.99
C ARG A 434 -14.25 -4.24 25.36
N THR A 435 -13.05 -4.82 25.45
CA THR A 435 -11.90 -4.37 24.65
C THR A 435 -12.14 -4.67 23.16
N VAL A 436 -11.79 -3.74 22.28
CA VAL A 436 -11.90 -3.89 20.82
C VAL A 436 -11.18 -5.16 20.33
N ALA A 437 -11.83 -5.90 19.44
CA ALA A 437 -11.23 -7.09 18.84
C ALA A 437 -9.99 -6.73 18.01
N ALA A 438 -8.90 -7.47 18.17
CA ALA A 438 -7.59 -7.10 17.61
C ALA A 438 -7.55 -6.96 16.07
N GLY A 439 -8.45 -7.62 15.35
CA GLY A 439 -8.61 -7.51 13.89
C GLY A 439 -9.67 -6.51 13.42
N ASN A 440 -10.29 -5.73 14.31
CA ASN A 440 -11.27 -4.71 13.96
C ASN A 440 -10.56 -3.36 13.76
N GLY A 441 -10.36 -2.93 12.52
CA GLY A 441 -9.38 -1.89 12.20
C GLY A 441 -7.95 -2.36 12.53
N LEU A 442 -7.00 -1.44 12.70
CA LEU A 442 -5.62 -1.75 13.07
C LEU A 442 -5.42 -1.90 14.59
N SER A 443 -6.38 -2.56 15.26
CA SER A 443 -6.46 -2.74 16.72
C SER A 443 -5.52 -3.84 17.28
N GLY A 444 -4.49 -4.23 16.52
CA GLY A 444 -3.60 -5.36 16.83
C GLY A 444 -2.79 -5.24 18.12
N TRP A 445 -2.71 -4.03 18.68
CA TRP A 445 -2.02 -3.70 19.94
C TRP A 445 -2.74 -4.17 21.20
N ASN A 446 -3.99 -4.63 21.09
CA ASN A 446 -4.74 -5.28 22.17
C ASN A 446 -4.43 -6.79 22.28
N MET A 447 -3.56 -7.32 21.41
CA MET A 447 -3.08 -8.71 21.45
C MET A 447 -1.66 -8.79 22.01
N SER A 448 -1.42 -9.74 22.92
CA SER A 448 -0.07 -10.02 23.44
C SER A 448 0.87 -10.49 22.33
N TRP A 449 2.17 -10.18 22.45
CA TRP A 449 3.16 -10.49 21.41
C TRP A 449 3.26 -11.99 21.10
N ALA A 450 3.15 -12.85 22.13
CA ALA A 450 3.13 -14.30 21.94
C ALA A 450 1.92 -14.75 21.09
N ARG A 451 0.71 -14.26 21.37
CA ARG A 451 -0.49 -14.59 20.58
C ARG A 451 -0.46 -13.96 19.18
N TRP A 452 0.20 -12.81 19.02
CA TRP A 452 0.45 -12.21 17.72
C TRP A 452 1.31 -13.13 16.85
N LYS A 453 2.52 -13.49 17.32
CA LYS A 453 3.44 -14.37 16.58
C LYS A 453 2.85 -15.76 16.30
N ALA A 454 2.03 -16.30 17.21
CA ALA A 454 1.32 -17.56 17.01
C ALA A 454 0.28 -17.55 15.86
N GLY A 455 -0.05 -16.38 15.29
CA GLY A 455 -0.89 -16.24 14.09
C GLY A 455 -0.13 -15.99 12.79
N SER A 456 1.20 -16.02 12.80
CA SER A 456 2.01 -16.09 11.57
C SER A 456 1.89 -17.49 10.93
N ALA A 457 2.02 -17.56 9.62
CA ALA A 457 2.23 -18.82 8.89
C ALA A 457 3.71 -19.21 8.81
N LEU A 458 4.62 -18.37 9.32
CA LEU A 458 6.04 -18.65 9.50
C LEU A 458 6.27 -19.14 10.93
N ARG A 459 7.05 -20.22 11.08
CA ARG A 459 7.44 -20.83 12.35
C ARG A 459 8.95 -20.89 12.45
#